data_AF-A0A7X6QHL1-F1
#
_entry.id   AF-A0A7X6QHL1-F1
#
_cell.length_a   1.000
_cell.length_b   1.000
_cell.length_c   1.000
_cell.angle_alpha   90.00
_cell.angle_beta   90.00
_cell.angle_gamma   90.00
#
_symmetry.space_group_name_H-M   'P 1'
#
loop_
_entity.id
_entity.type
_entity.pdbx_description
1 polymer ?
#
loop_
_entity_poly.entity_id
_entity_poly.type
_entity_poly.pdbx_seq_one_letter_code
_entity_poly.pdbx_strand_id
1 'polypeptide(L)'
;EYSSGTSIRREGITKAGNSQARLTLIESAQGICRGAIGFKSKALKARQAGQSSLVIAYADRANERLRRKYYRMILGGKKRNVAIAAVARELACFIWGMMTGHMENRMAS
;
A
#
# COMPACT_ATOMS: atom_id res chain seq x y z
N GLU A 1 25.43 0.28 -23.07
CA GLU A 1 25.17 0.80 -21.72
C GLU A 1 23.66 0.89 -21.50
N TYR A 2 23.24 0.62 -20.27
CA TYR A 2 21.97 0.03 -19.84
C TYR A 2 20.68 0.70 -20.33
N SER A 3 20.02 0.05 -21.29
CA SER A 3 18.62 0.30 -21.62
C SER A 3 17.85 -1.01 -21.54
N SER A 4 17.01 -1.13 -20.51
CA SER A 4 15.73 -1.85 -20.47
C SER A 4 15.23 -1.86 -19.02
N GLY A 5 14.82 -0.69 -18.51
CA GLY A 5 13.99 -0.64 -17.32
C GLY A 5 12.61 -1.17 -17.69
N THR A 6 12.38 -2.47 -17.50
CA THR A 6 11.13 -3.16 -17.80
C THR A 6 9.99 -2.51 -17.01
N SER A 7 9.30 -1.55 -17.63
CA SER A 7 8.10 -0.94 -17.08
C SER A 7 6.99 -1.97 -17.15
N ILE A 8 6.87 -2.79 -16.10
CA ILE A 8 5.76 -3.72 -15.98
C ILE A 8 4.51 -2.89 -15.71
N ARG A 9 3.73 -2.62 -16.76
CA ARG A 9 2.34 -2.18 -16.65
C ARG A 9 1.55 -3.31 -15.99
N ARG A 10 1.46 -3.26 -14.67
CA ARG A 10 0.51 -4.07 -13.91
C ARG A 10 -0.86 -3.45 -14.18
N GLU A 11 -1.59 -4.09 -15.08
CA GLU A 11 -3.00 -3.82 -15.38
C GLU A 11 -3.81 -3.63 -14.07
N GLY A 12 -4.98 -2.99 -14.17
CA GLY A 12 -5.84 -2.71 -13.01
C GLY A 12 -6.13 -3.95 -12.16
N ILE A 13 -6.72 -3.77 -10.97
CA ILE A 13 -7.34 -4.92 -10.27
C ILE A 13 -8.32 -5.56 -11.26
N THR A 14 -7.91 -6.65 -11.88
CA THR A 14 -8.68 -7.34 -12.92
C THR A 14 -9.96 -7.84 -12.27
N LYS A 15 -11.11 -7.72 -12.96
CA LYS A 15 -12.35 -8.40 -12.52
C LYS A 15 -12.22 -9.93 -12.60
N ALA A 16 -11.30 -10.43 -13.43
CA ALA A 16 -10.84 -11.82 -13.43
C ALA A 16 -9.81 -12.04 -12.32
N GLY A 17 -10.07 -13.00 -11.41
CA GLY A 17 -9.23 -13.32 -10.25
C GLY A 17 -10.03 -13.48 -8.95
N ASN A 18 -9.37 -13.92 -7.88
CA ASN A 18 -10.01 -14.19 -6.59
C ASN A 18 -10.72 -12.96 -6.01
N SER A 19 -12.06 -12.96 -6.06
CA SER A 19 -12.90 -11.87 -5.56
C SER A 19 -12.70 -11.59 -4.08
N GLN A 20 -12.36 -12.61 -3.29
CA GLN A 20 -12.06 -12.44 -1.86
C GLN A 20 -10.78 -11.62 -1.66
N ALA A 21 -9.71 -11.94 -2.40
CA ALA A 21 -8.46 -11.16 -2.33
C ALA A 21 -8.69 -9.69 -2.71
N ARG A 22 -9.51 -9.43 -3.74
CA ARG A 22 -9.91 -8.07 -4.14
C ARG A 22 -10.67 -7.37 -3.01
N LEU A 23 -11.66 -8.04 -2.44
CA LEU A 23 -12.47 -7.50 -1.36
C LEU A 23 -11.59 -7.14 -0.15
N THR A 24 -10.76 -8.08 0.30
CA THR A 24 -9.83 -7.87 1.41
C THR A 24 -8.88 -6.70 1.17
N LEU A 25 -8.34 -6.55 -0.05
CA LEU A 25 -7.48 -5.40 -0.40
C LEU A 25 -8.23 -4.07 -0.34
N ILE A 26 -9.47 -4.04 -0.83
CA ILE A 26 -10.30 -2.84 -0.80
C ILE A 26 -10.69 -2.48 0.64
N GLU A 27 -11.10 -3.45 1.45
CA GLU A 27 -11.44 -3.24 2.86
C GLU A 27 -10.23 -2.78 3.67
N SER A 28 -9.07 -3.38 3.44
CA SER A 28 -7.80 -2.96 4.04
C SER A 28 -7.46 -1.52 3.67
N ALA A 29 -7.58 -1.17 2.39
CA ALA A 29 -7.37 0.21 1.92
C ALA A 29 -8.36 1.18 2.56
N GLN A 30 -9.64 0.81 2.71
CA GLN A 30 -10.61 1.62 3.44
C GLN A 30 -10.19 1.85 4.89
N GLY A 31 -9.72 0.82 5.60
CA GLY A 31 -9.22 0.93 6.97
C GLY A 31 -8.03 1.89 7.07
N ILE A 32 -7.07 1.77 6.15
CA ILE A 32 -5.89 2.65 6.08
C ILE A 32 -6.30 4.12 5.90
N CYS A 33 -7.31 4.38 5.06
CA CYS A 33 -7.79 5.73 4.74
C CYS A 33 -8.68 6.37 5.82
N ARG A 34 -9.23 5.59 6.77
CA ARG A 34 -10.11 6.09 7.85
C ARG A 34 -9.35 6.53 9.11
N GLY A 35 -8.09 6.11 9.29
CA GLY A 35 -7.34 6.37 10.54
C GLY A 35 -6.61 7.71 10.58
N ALA A 36 -6.42 8.25 11.79
CA ALA A 36 -5.65 9.47 12.04
C ALA A 36 -4.15 9.30 11.67
N ILE A 37 -3.58 10.30 10.99
CA ILE A 37 -2.16 10.33 10.58
C ILE A 37 -1.26 10.26 11.83
N GLY A 38 -0.21 9.44 11.79
CA GLY A 38 0.76 9.31 12.88
C GLY A 38 0.30 8.47 14.08
N PHE A 39 -0.99 8.09 14.17
CA PHE A 39 -1.50 7.29 15.28
C PHE A 39 -1.49 5.79 14.95
N LYS A 40 -0.66 5.03 15.67
CA LYS A 40 -0.72 3.56 15.70
C LYS A 40 -1.60 3.10 16.85
N SER A 41 -2.65 2.34 16.55
CA SER A 41 -3.52 1.77 17.59
C SER A 41 -2.77 0.77 18.46
N LYS A 42 -3.22 0.57 19.72
CA LYS A 42 -2.66 -0.45 20.63
C LYS A 42 -2.65 -1.84 19.98
N ALA A 43 -3.73 -2.20 19.28
CA ALA A 43 -3.86 -3.45 18.54
C ALA A 43 -2.85 -3.57 17.37
N LEU A 44 -2.52 -2.46 16.69
CA LEU A 44 -1.49 -2.47 15.65
C LEU A 44 -0.10 -2.69 16.24
N LYS A 45 0.21 -2.00 17.34
CA LYS A 45 1.49 -2.19 18.05
C LYS A 45 1.66 -3.63 18.58
N ALA A 46 0.60 -4.21 19.13
CA ALA A 46 0.61 -5.61 19.58
C ALA A 46 0.89 -6.60 18.44
N ARG A 47 0.29 -6.39 17.25
CA ARG A 47 0.59 -7.22 16.06
C ARG A 47 2.00 -7.04 15.50
N GLN A 48 2.60 -5.87 15.73
CA GLN A 48 3.98 -5.59 15.34
C GLN A 48 5.00 -6.14 16.36
N ALA A 49 4.57 -6.50 17.57
CA ALA A 49 5.47 -7.05 18.58
C ALA A 49 6.08 -8.38 18.09
N GLY A 50 7.41 -8.48 18.12
CA GLY A 50 8.15 -9.64 17.64
C GLY A 50 8.42 -9.68 16.13
N GLN A 51 7.97 -8.68 15.36
CA GLN A 51 8.35 -8.55 13.94
C GLN A 51 9.69 -7.82 13.79
N SER A 52 10.43 -8.12 12.72
CA SER A 52 11.69 -7.43 12.42
C SER A 52 11.46 -5.92 12.23
N SER A 53 12.39 -5.11 12.74
CA SER A 53 12.36 -3.65 12.61
C SER A 53 12.30 -3.19 11.15
N LEU A 54 12.95 -3.92 10.24
CA LEU A 54 12.90 -3.66 8.79
C LEU A 54 11.48 -3.81 8.25
N VAL A 55 10.79 -4.89 8.63
CA VAL A 55 9.42 -5.18 8.19
C VAL A 55 8.44 -4.14 8.74
N ILE A 56 8.61 -3.76 10.01
CA ILE A 56 7.80 -2.71 10.65
C ILE A 56 8.00 -1.37 9.93
N ALA A 57 9.25 -0.96 9.71
CA ALA A 57 9.58 0.29 9.03
C ALA A 57 9.03 0.33 7.58
N TYR A 58 9.13 -0.78 6.86
CA TYR A 58 8.56 -0.91 5.52
C TYR A 58 7.03 -0.76 5.53
N ALA A 59 6.34 -1.44 6.46
CA ALA A 59 4.89 -1.35 6.61
C ALA A 59 4.43 0.06 7.02
N ASP A 60 5.18 0.76 7.86
CA ASP A 60 4.87 2.13 8.27
C ASP A 60 5.02 3.10 7.09
N ARG A 61 6.10 2.97 6.33
CA ARG A 61 6.31 3.75 5.09
C ARG A 61 5.20 3.52 4.08
N ALA A 62 4.77 2.27 3.92
CA ALA A 62 3.65 1.92 3.06
C ALA A 62 2.37 2.65 3.50
N ASN A 63 2.03 2.56 4.80
CA ASN A 63 0.85 3.23 5.37
C ASN A 63 0.89 4.75 5.16
N GLU A 64 2.02 5.40 5.42
CA GLU A 64 2.18 6.84 5.24
C GLU A 64 1.96 7.25 3.76
N ARG A 65 2.59 6.53 2.83
CA ARG A 65 2.47 6.80 1.39
C ARG A 65 1.05 6.60 0.88
N LEU A 66 0.39 5.51 1.28
CA LEU A 66 -0.98 5.20 0.89
C LEU A 66 -1.96 6.27 1.37
N ARG A 67 -1.81 6.74 2.61
CA ARG A 67 -2.60 7.85 3.15
C ARG A 67 -2.36 9.15 2.41
N ARG A 68 -1.09 9.52 2.18
CA ARG A 68 -0.74 10.73 1.42
C ARG A 68 -1.37 10.72 0.03
N LYS A 69 -1.37 9.56 -0.65
CA LYS A 69 -2.04 9.39 -1.94
C LYS A 69 -3.55 9.56 -1.84
N TYR A 70 -4.18 8.93 -0.85
CA TYR A 70 -5.62 9.08 -0.61
C TYR A 70 -6.00 10.55 -0.47
N TYR A 71 -5.34 11.27 0.46
CA TYR A 71 -5.63 12.69 0.69
C TYR A 71 -5.39 13.54 -0.56
N ARG A 72 -4.29 13.32 -1.29
CA ARG A 72 -4.03 14.03 -2.55
C ARG A 72 -5.16 13.84 -3.56
N MET A 73 -5.70 12.62 -3.69
CA MET A 73 -6.79 12.35 -4.62
C MET A 73 -8.11 12.97 -4.17
N ILE A 74 -8.43 12.91 -2.88
CA ILE A 74 -9.65 13.49 -2.31
C ILE A 74 -9.61 15.03 -2.43
N LEU A 75 -8.50 15.66 -2.05
CA LEU A 75 -8.31 17.11 -2.19
C LEU A 75 -8.33 17.54 -3.67
N GLY A 76 -7.90 16.69 -4.59
CA GLY A 76 -8.03 16.87 -6.03
C GLY A 76 -9.43 16.56 -6.59
N GLY A 77 -10.46 16.43 -5.75
CA GLY A 77 -11.86 16.25 -6.16
C GLY A 77 -12.22 14.85 -6.70
N LYS A 78 -11.34 13.85 -6.55
CA LYS A 78 -11.65 12.49 -7.02
C LYS A 78 -12.69 11.83 -6.12
N LYS A 79 -13.61 11.07 -6.73
CA LYS A 79 -14.59 10.26 -6.00
C LYS A 79 -13.88 9.29 -5.04
N ARG A 80 -14.42 9.16 -3.83
CA ARG A 80 -13.88 8.30 -2.76
C ARG A 80 -13.55 6.87 -3.22
N ASN A 81 -14.46 6.24 -3.97
CA ASN A 81 -14.27 4.86 -4.45
C ASN A 81 -13.09 4.74 -5.43
N VAL A 82 -12.84 5.77 -6.24
CA VAL A 82 -11.69 5.82 -7.16
C VAL A 82 -10.39 5.96 -6.38
N ALA A 83 -10.39 6.81 -5.34
CA ALA A 83 -9.24 6.96 -4.45
C ALA A 83 -8.93 5.65 -3.71
N ILE A 84 -9.94 5.00 -3.12
CA ILE A 84 -9.78 3.70 -2.43
C ILE A 84 -9.23 2.63 -3.39
N ALA A 85 -9.76 2.52 -4.60
CA ALA A 85 -9.27 1.54 -5.58
C ALA A 85 -7.81 1.81 -5.99
N ALA A 86 -7.41 3.07 -6.11
CA ALA A 86 -6.02 3.45 -6.41
C ALA A 86 -5.06 3.19 -5.23
N VAL A 87 -5.56 3.29 -3.99
CA VAL A 87 -4.82 2.91 -2.78
C VAL A 87 -4.68 1.39 -2.69
N ALA A 88 -5.76 0.63 -2.91
CA ALA A 88 -5.73 -0.84 -2.88
C ALA A 88 -4.76 -1.43 -3.90
N ARG A 89 -4.68 -0.84 -5.11
CA ARG A 89 -3.68 -1.24 -6.12
C ARG A 89 -2.25 -1.07 -5.63
N GLU A 90 -1.96 0.04 -4.95
CA GLU A 90 -0.63 0.30 -4.45
C GLU A 90 -0.30 -0.52 -3.19
N LEU A 91 -1.30 -0.80 -2.35
CA LEU A 91 -1.18 -1.74 -1.25
C LEU A 91 -0.77 -3.14 -1.74
N ALA A 92 -1.36 -3.62 -2.83
CA ALA A 92 -0.96 -4.89 -3.43
C ALA A 92 0.51 -4.89 -3.88
N CYS A 93 1.01 -3.77 -4.41
CA CYS A 93 2.43 -3.64 -4.76
C CYS A 93 3.34 -3.72 -3.53
N PHE A 94 2.95 -3.11 -2.41
CA PHE A 94 3.68 -3.20 -1.15
C PHE A 94 3.70 -4.62 -0.59
N ILE A 95 2.56 -5.32 -0.61
CA ILE A 95 2.47 -6.71 -0.16
C ILE A 95 3.36 -7.59 -1.03
N TRP A 96 3.30 -7.44 -2.36
CA TRP A 96 4.16 -8.18 -3.27
C TRP A 96 5.65 -7.91 -3.00
N GLY A 97 6.03 -6.64 -2.78
CA GLY A 97 7.41 -6.28 -2.44
C GLY A 97 7.89 -6.91 -1.15
N MET A 98 7.04 -6.96 -0.12
CA MET A 98 7.33 -7.67 1.13
C MET A 98 7.50 -9.19 0.92
N MET A 99 6.61 -9.82 0.15
CA MET A 99 6.65 -11.27 -0.13
C MET A 99 7.86 -11.71 -0.95
N THR A 100 8.38 -10.83 -1.81
CA THR A 100 9.51 -11.10 -2.71
C THR A 100 10.85 -10.60 -2.17
N GLY A 101 10.87 -10.05 -0.96
CA GLY A 101 12.10 -9.48 -0.36
C GLY A 101 12.50 -8.11 -0.93
N HIS A 102 11.71 -7.52 -1.83
CA HIS A 102 11.89 -6.15 -2.33
C HIS A 102 11.41 -5.10 -1.32
N MET A 103 11.98 -5.13 -0.13
CA MET A 103 11.73 -4.16 0.95
C MET A 103 12.74 -3.01 0.99
N GLU A 104 13.74 -3.04 0.10
CA GLU A 104 14.85 -2.11 0.10
C GLU A 104 14.42 -0.66 -0.16
N ASN A 105 15.07 0.23 0.57
CA ASN A 105 14.96 1.66 0.35
C ASN A 105 15.65 1.96 -0.98
N ARG A 106 14.90 2.25 -2.04
CA ARG A 106 15.47 3.03 -3.15
C ARG A 106 15.81 4.43 -2.61
N MET A 107 16.88 4.54 -1.82
CA MET A 107 17.67 5.75 -1.76
C MET A 107 18.29 5.83 -3.14
N ALA A 108 17.79 6.77 -3.96
CA ALA A 108 18.57 7.24 -5.08
C ALA A 108 19.91 7.71 -4.49
N SER A 109 20.98 7.00 -4.84
CA SER A 109 22.36 7.47 -4.73
C SER A 109 22.57 8.66 -5.66
#